data_AF-A0A7J9QDB6-F1
#
_entry.id   AF-A0A7J9QDB6-F1
#
_cell.length_a   1.000
_cell.length_b   1.000
_cell.length_c   1.000
_cell.angle_alpha   90.00
_cell.angle_beta   90.00
_cell.angle_gamma   90.00
#
_symmetry.space_group_name_H-M   'P 1'
#
loop_
_entity.id
_entity.type
_entity.pdbx_description
1 polymer ?
#
loop_
_entity_poly.entity_id
_entity_poly.type
_entity_poly.pdbx_seq_one_letter_code
_entity_poly.pdbx_strand_id
1 'polypeptide(L)' 'MSVIEAYDIKARKKVSMKDPQPYLMKNGSWALKGTSSETGIKLFKIVGRTKPSITQSRFEAFKNLFTSRKCECDKEC' A
#
# COMPACT_ATOMS: atom_id res chain seq x y z
N MET A 1 -9.98 2.77 -7.31
CA MET A 1 -8.57 2.42 -7.06
C MET A 1 -7.95 2.04 -8.39
N SER A 2 -6.89 2.72 -8.82
CA SER A 2 -6.16 2.35 -10.04
C SER A 2 -5.53 0.97 -9.82
N VAL A 3 -5.80 0.03 -10.73
CA VAL A 3 -5.20 -1.31 -10.68
C VAL A 3 -3.71 -1.15 -10.96
N ILE A 4 -2.88 -1.41 -9.95
CA ILE A 4 -1.43 -1.35 -10.09
C ILE A 4 -0.95 -2.68 -10.64
N GLU A 5 -0.54 -2.68 -11.90
CA GLU A 5 0.04 -3.85 -12.55
C GLU A 5 1.56 -3.85 -12.45
N ALA A 6 2.12 -5.04 -12.27
CA ALA A 6 3.56 -5.31 -12.33
C ALA A 6 3.82 -6.64 -13.06
N TYR A 7 5.03 -6.77 -13.60
CA TYR A 7 5.42 -7.98 -14.32
C TYR A 7 5.84 -9.07 -13.33
N ASP A 8 5.24 -10.26 -13.46
CA ASP A 8 5.58 -11.42 -12.66
C ASP A 8 6.51 -12.34 -13.46
N ILE A 9 7.70 -12.59 -12.94
CA ILE A 9 8.74 -13.41 -13.60
C ILE A 9 8.31 -14.88 -13.68
N LYS A 10 7.57 -15.37 -12.68
CA LYS A 10 7.12 -16.76 -12.59
C LYS A 10 5.92 -17.02 -13.51
N ALA A 11 4.99 -16.06 -13.61
CA ALA A 11 3.84 -16.14 -14.52
C ALA A 11 4.15 -15.63 -15.95
N ARG A 12 5.30 -14.95 -16.15
CA ARG A 12 5.76 -14.33 -17.41
C ARG A 12 4.73 -13.40 -18.06
N LYS A 13 3.93 -12.71 -17.24
CA LYS A 13 2.90 -11.77 -17.69
C LYS A 13 2.72 -10.64 -16.70
N LYS A 14 2.03 -9.58 -17.13
CA LYS A 14 1.60 -8.51 -16.23
C LYS A 14 0.43 -9.01 -15.39
N VAL A 15 0.55 -8.82 -14.08
CA VAL A 15 -0.48 -9.22 -13.12
C VAL A 15 -0.80 -8.07 -12.19
N SER A 16 -2.01 -8.11 -11.63
CA SER A 16 -2.43 -7.15 -10.61
C SER A 16 -1.67 -7.37 -9.30
N MET A 17 -1.17 -6.27 -8.73
CA MET A 17 -0.51 -6.25 -7.43
C MET A 17 -1.54 -6.10 -6.31
N LYS A 18 -1.47 -6.99 -5.31
CA LYS A 18 -2.18 -6.89 -4.04
C LYS A 18 -1.36 -6.08 -3.03
N ASP A 19 -2.05 -5.26 -2.25
CA ASP A 19 -1.51 -4.44 -1.16
C ASP A 19 -0.23 -3.66 -1.52
N PRO A 20 -0.29 -2.76 -2.52
CA PRO A 20 0.86 -1.95 -2.91
C PRO A 20 1.24 -0.96 -1.79
N GLN A 21 2.51 -1.01 -1.39
CA GLN A 21 3.11 -0.13 -0.40
C GLN A 21 4.30 0.64 -0.99
N PRO A 22 4.44 1.94 -0.66
CA PRO A 22 5.62 2.71 -1.05
C PRO A 22 6.88 2.14 -0.38
N TYR A 23 7.93 1.92 -1.16
CA TYR A 23 9.22 1.41 -0.70
C TYR A 23 10.36 2.24 -1.31
N LEU A 24 11.28 2.70 -0.46
CA LEU A 24 12.50 3.38 -0.89
C LEU A 24 13.62 2.34 -1.07
N MET A 25 14.12 2.23 -2.31
CA MET A 25 15.24 1.34 -2.63
C MET A 25 16.57 1.95 -2.19
N LYS A 26 17.61 1.09 -2.04
CA LYS A 26 18.97 1.53 -1.65
C LYS A 26 19.61 2.52 -2.62
N ASN A 27 19.20 2.51 -3.89
CA ASN A 27 19.65 3.45 -4.92
C ASN A 27 18.92 4.81 -4.88
N GLY A 28 18.08 5.06 -3.88
CA GLY A 28 17.31 6.30 -3.74
C GLY A 28 16.07 6.39 -4.63
N SER A 29 15.75 5.34 -5.41
CA SER A 29 14.53 5.30 -6.22
C SER A 29 13.35 4.77 -5.39
N TRP A 30 12.16 5.29 -5.67
CA TRP A 30 10.91 4.79 -5.12
C TRP A 30 10.34 3.67 -5.97
N ALA A 31 9.79 2.68 -5.29
CA ALA A 31 9.05 1.59 -5.87
C ALA A 31 7.77 1.33 -5.09
N LEU A 32 6.81 0.70 -5.75
CA LEU A 32 5.67 0.07 -5.11
C LEU A 32 5.99 -1.40 -4.91
N LYS A 33 5.92 -1.84 -3.67
CA LYS A 33 6.11 -3.23 -3.26
C LYS A 33 4.74 -3.81 -2.94
N GLY A 34 4.44 -4.97 -3.49
CA GLY A 34 3.22 -5.69 -3.16
C GLY A 34 3.35 -7.16 -3.50
N THR A 35 2.23 -7.86 -3.54
CA THR A 35 2.19 -9.31 -3.76
C THR A 35 1.49 -9.64 -5.06
N SER A 36 2.01 -10.59 -5.82
CA SER A 36 1.34 -11.12 -7.02
C SER A 36 0.03 -11.79 -6.64
N SER A 37 -1.07 -11.46 -7.33
CA SER A 37 -2.36 -12.11 -7.11
C SER A 37 -2.35 -13.60 -7.47
N GLU A 38 -1.50 -14.00 -8.41
CA GLU A 38 -1.48 -15.36 -8.96
C GLU A 38 -0.44 -16.25 -8.27
N THR A 39 0.80 -15.78 -8.18
CA THR A 39 1.92 -16.63 -7.74
C THR A 39 2.30 -16.41 -6.28
N GLY A 40 1.80 -15.33 -5.66
CA GLY A 40 2.13 -14.95 -4.29
C GLY A 40 3.54 -14.38 -4.10
N ILE A 41 4.33 -14.19 -5.18
CA ILE A 41 5.67 -13.60 -5.06
C ILE A 41 5.60 -12.09 -4.77
N LYS A 42 6.68 -11.55 -4.20
CA LYS A 42 6.81 -10.11 -4.01
C LYS A 42 7.12 -9.44 -5.35
N LEU A 43 6.29 -8.49 -5.74
CA LEU A 43 6.43 -7.69 -6.94
C LEU A 43 6.93 -6.30 -6.58
N PHE A 44 7.77 -5.75 -7.45
CA PHE A 44 8.26 -4.39 -7.36
C PHE A 44 7.94 -3.63 -8.65
N LYS A 45 7.31 -2.47 -8.53
CA LYS A 45 7.08 -1.53 -9.64
C LYS A 45 7.83 -0.24 -9.36
N ILE A 46 8.84 0.07 -10.17
CA ILE A 46 9.63 1.29 -10.03
C ILE A 46 8.78 2.48 -10.50
N VAL A 47 8.69 3.53 -9.69
CA VAL A 47 7.88 4.73 -9.97
C VAL A 47 8.72 6.01 -10.13
N GLY A 48 10.04 5.91 -9.97
CA GLY A 48 10.98 7.02 -10.16
C GLY A 48 11.48 7.61 -8.84
N ARG A 49 11.81 8.91 -8.82
CA ARG A 49 12.34 9.60 -7.62
C ARG A 49 11.28 10.25 -6.74
N THR A 50 10.05 10.37 -7.24
CA THR A 50 8.94 10.97 -6.50
C THR A 50 8.29 9.93 -5.59
N LYS A 51 8.00 10.31 -4.34
CA LYS A 51 7.30 9.46 -3.39
C LYS A 51 5.87 9.20 -3.89
N PRO A 52 5.44 7.96 -4.09
CA PRO A 52 4.09 7.67 -4.55
C PRO A 52 3.09 7.89 -3.42
N SER A 53 2.03 8.66 -3.69
CA SER A 53 0.88 8.83 -2.81
C SER A 53 -0.15 7.73 -3.09
N ILE A 54 -0.08 6.63 -2.33
CA ILE A 54 -1.17 5.65 -2.31
C ILE A 54 -2.13 6.07 -1.20
N THR A 55 -3.28 6.62 -1.58
CA THR A 55 -4.42 6.83 -0.68
C THR A 55 -5.02 5.48 -0.32
N GLN A 56 -4.54 4.89 0.79
CA GLN A 56 -5.09 3.67 1.36
C GLN A 56 -6.38 3.99 2.12
N SER A 57 -7.47 4.27 1.40
CA SER A 57 -8.78 4.60 1.97
C SER A 57 -9.28 3.55 2.98
N ARG A 58 -8.88 2.29 2.82
CA ARG A 58 -9.21 1.21 3.75
C ARG A 58 -8.53 1.37 5.12
N PHE A 59 -7.27 1.81 5.17
CA PHE A 59 -6.56 2.02 6.44
C PHE A 59 -7.03 3.27 7.18
N GLU A 60 -7.44 4.31 6.45
CA GLU A 60 -8.04 5.51 7.03
C GLU A 60 -9.39 5.21 7.70
N ALA A 61 -10.21 4.35 7.09
CA ALA A 61 -11.46 3.89 7.71
C ALA A 61 -11.22 3.15 9.03
N PHE A 62 -10.18 2.32 9.13
CA PHE A 62 -9.83 1.66 10.39
C PHE A 62 -9.30 2.64 11.44
N LYS A 63 -8.47 3.62 11.08
CA LYS A 63 -8.00 4.64 12.04
C LYS A 63 -9.16 5.42 12.66
N ASN A 64 -10.14 5.80 11.85
CA ASN A 64 -11.33 6.51 12.31
C ASN A 64 -12.23 5.63 13.22
N LEU A 65 -12.19 4.31 13.05
CA LEU A 65 -12.92 3.36 13.90
C LEU A 65 -12.32 3.19 15.30
N PHE A 66 -10.99 3.33 15.45
CA PHE A 66 -10.32 3.20 16.75
C PHE A 66 -10.19 4.54 17.50
N THR A 67 -10.30 5.67 16.79
CA THR A 67 -10.18 7.01 17.40
C THR A 67 -11.49 7.48 18.04
N SER A 68 -12.64 6.93 17.62
CA SER A 68 -13.97 7.24 18.16
C SER A 68 -14.27 6.63 19.55
N ARG A 69 -13.33 5.93 20.19
CA ARG A 69 -13.48 5.39 21.56
C ARG A 69 -12.89 6.27 22.68
N LYS A 70 -12.46 7.50 22.41
CA LYS A 70 -12.09 8.48 23.44
C LYS A 70 -13.05 9.67 23.44
N CYS A 71 -14.30 9.44 23.81
CA CYS A 71 -15.19 10.49 24.32
C CYS A 71 -16.06 9.85 25.39
N GLU A 72 -15.69 10.05 26.66
CA GLU A 72 -16.56 10.19 27.84
C GLU A 72 -15.69 10.12 29.12
N CYS A 73 -14.77 11.06 29.30
CA CYS A 73 -14.17 11.36 30.61
C CYS A 73 -13.74 12.83 30.66
N ASP A 74 -14.68 13.74 30.39
CA ASP A 74 -14.60 15.14 30.83
C ASP A 74 -16.01 15.58 31.26
N LYS A 75 -16.58 14.83 32.20
CA LYS A 75 -17.54 15.42 33.13
C LYS A 75 -16.69 15.91 34.30
N GLU A 76 -16.53 17.22 34.41
CA GLU A 76 -16.12 17.84 35.66
C GLU A 76 -17.01 17.27 36.78
N CYS A 77 -16.38 16.72 37.82
CA CYS A 77 -17.05 16.37 39.08
C CYS A 77 -17.44 17.64 39.84
#